data_AF-A0A375CRP5-F1
#
_entry.id   AF-A0A375CRP5-F1
#
_cell.length_a   1.000
_cell.length_b   1.000
_cell.length_c   1.000
_cell.angle_alpha   90.00
_cell.angle_beta   90.00
_cell.angle_gamma   90.00
#
_symmetry.space_group_name_H-M   'P 1'
#
loop_
_entity.id
_entity.type
_entity.pdbx_description
1 polymer ?
#
loop_
_entity_poly.entity_id
_entity_poly.type
_entity_poly.pdbx_seq_one_letter_code
_entity_poly.pdbx_strand_id
1 'polypeptide(L)' 'MTSQLPIEHWHQWLNDPTLADAILDRLVHQAHKVALKGESMRKRTATDAKKRVS' A
#
# COMPACT_ATOMS: atom_id res chain seq x y z
N MET A 1 -5.02 -7.38 -2.80
CA MET A 1 -5.01 -6.59 -1.56
C MET A 1 -4.06 -5.41 -1.73
N THR A 2 -4.31 -4.28 -1.07
CA THR A 2 -3.47 -3.08 -1.17
C THR A 2 -2.93 -2.71 0.21
N SER A 3 -1.64 -2.44 0.31
CA SER A 3 -1.01 -1.95 1.54
C SER A 3 -0.16 -0.73 1.25
N GLN A 4 -0.13 0.19 2.21
CA GLN A 4 0.73 1.37 2.17
C GLN A 4 2.12 1.10 2.75
N LEU A 5 2.30 -0.06 3.41
CA LEU A 5 3.55 -0.49 4.02
C LEU A 5 4.18 -1.62 3.20
N PRO A 6 5.50 -1.56 2.93
CA PRO A 6 6.24 -2.69 2.39
C PRO A 6 6.06 -3.94 3.26
N ILE A 7 6.01 -5.12 2.61
CA ILE A 7 5.75 -6.41 3.26
C ILE A 7 6.79 -6.71 4.36
N GLU A 8 8.04 -6.29 4.15
CA GLU A 8 9.15 -6.43 5.10
C GLU A 8 8.86 -5.79 6.47
N HIS A 9 8.03 -4.75 6.51
CA HIS A 9 7.67 -4.07 7.75
C HIS A 9 6.44 -4.67 8.46
N TRP A 10 5.77 -5.66 7.86
CA TRP A 10 4.54 -6.22 8.45
C TRP A 10 4.81 -6.98 9.73
N HIS A 11 5.91 -7.74 9.82
CA HIS A 11 6.29 -8.44 11.05
C HIS A 11 6.44 -7.49 12.24
N GLN A 12 7.10 -6.35 12.01
CA GLN A 12 7.32 -5.35 13.05
C GLN A 12 6.03 -4.60 13.41
N TRP A 13 5.18 -4.31 12.42
CA TRP A 13 3.93 -3.59 12.64
C TRP A 13 2.87 -4.43 13.36
N LEU A 14 2.79 -5.73 13.03
CA LEU A 14 1.78 -6.61 13.59
C LEU A 14 2.10 -7.04 15.03
N ASN A 15 3.37 -6.96 15.43
CA ASN A 15 3.86 -7.22 16.79
C ASN A 15 3.51 -8.61 17.36
N ASP A 16 3.04 -9.53 16.52
CA ASP A 16 2.80 -10.94 16.81
C ASP A 16 3.42 -11.76 15.66
N PRO A 17 4.49 -12.54 15.93
CA PRO A 17 5.15 -13.33 14.90
C PRO A 17 4.24 -14.43 14.33
N THR A 18 3.39 -15.04 15.15
CA THR A 18 2.53 -16.15 14.73
C THR A 18 1.46 -15.67 13.75
N LEU A 19 0.86 -14.52 14.06
CA LEU A 19 -0.13 -13.91 13.17
C LEU A 19 0.53 -13.38 11.89
N ALA A 20 1.75 -12.85 11.98
CA ALA A 20 2.47 -12.32 10.84
C ALA A 20 2.78 -13.43 9.83
N ASP A 21 3.31 -14.56 10.33
CA ASP A 21 3.60 -15.74 9.51
C ASP A 21 2.33 -16.25 8.82
N ALA A 22 1.23 -16.42 9.57
CA ALA A 22 -0.03 -16.89 9.01
C ALA A 22 -0.62 -15.97 7.92
N ILE A 23 -0.45 -14.66 8.07
CA ILE A 23 -0.90 -13.65 7.09
C ILE A 23 -0.01 -13.68 5.84
N LEU A 24 1.31 -13.76 6.01
CA LEU A 24 2.26 -13.81 4.89
C LEU A 24 2.08 -15.11 4.07
N ASP A 25 1.90 -16.23 4.73
CA ASP A 25 1.66 -17.52 4.07
C ASP A 25 0.37 -17.51 3.23
N ARG A 26 -0.71 -16.90 3.73
CA ARG A 26 -2.00 -16.89 3.02
C ARG A 26 -2.09 -15.81 1.95
N LEU A 27 -1.57 -14.62 2.21
CA LEU A 27 -1.80 -13.45 1.36
C LEU A 27 -0.62 -13.11 0.46
N VAL A 28 0.61 -13.40 0.87
CA VAL A 28 1.81 -12.98 0.14
C VAL A 28 2.39 -14.12 -0.68
N HIS A 29 2.33 -15.35 -0.19
CA HIS A 29 2.95 -16.52 -0.83
C HIS A 29 2.49 -16.72 -2.28
N GLN A 30 1.21 -16.43 -2.59
CA GLN A 30 0.62 -16.58 -3.93
C GLN A 30 0.32 -15.23 -4.61
N ALA A 31 0.75 -14.10 -4.04
CA ALA A 31 0.42 -12.78 -4.58
C ALA A 31 1.45 -12.29 -5.59
N HIS A 32 0.95 -11.75 -6.70
CA HIS A 32 1.74 -10.90 -7.59
C HIS A 32 1.91 -9.52 -6.96
N LYS A 33 3.16 -9.17 -6.64
CA LYS A 33 3.50 -7.91 -5.97
C LYS A 33 3.68 -6.80 -7.00
N VAL A 34 2.83 -5.78 -6.94
CA VAL A 34 2.93 -4.58 -7.79
C VAL A 34 3.25 -3.38 -6.91
N ALA A 35 4.48 -2.88 -7.00
CA ALA A 35 4.90 -1.69 -6.28
C ALA A 35 4.50 -0.43 -7.05
N LEU A 36 3.46 0.25 -6.58
CA LEU A 36 3.01 1.52 -7.15
C LEU A 36 3.92 2.66 -6.68
N LYS A 37 4.32 3.53 -7.62
CA LYS A 37 5.15 4.72 -7.37
C LYS A 37 4.50 5.94 -8.00
N GLY A 38 4.85 7.13 -7.50
CA GLY A 38 4.38 8.42 -7.99
C GLY A 38 3.50 9.17 -6.99
N GLU A 39 3.18 10.42 -7.32
CA GLU A 39 2.37 11.27 -6.46
C GLU A 39 0.89 10.88 -6.44
N SER A 40 0.19 11.26 -5.37
CA SER A 40 -1.25 11.01 -5.22
C SER A 40 -2.05 11.60 -6.38
N MET A 41 -2.80 10.75 -7.07
CA MET A 41 -3.72 11.17 -8.13
C MET A 41 -4.77 12.16 -7.61
N ARG A 42 -5.11 12.13 -6.31
CA ARG A 42 -6.01 13.12 -5.69
C ARG A 42 -5.43 14.54 -5.72
N LYS A 43 -4.11 14.68 -5.56
CA LYS A 43 -3.44 15.99 -5.66
C LYS A 43 -3.53 16.52 -7.09
N ARG A 44 -3.36 15.65 -8.09
CA ARG A 44 -3.50 16.03 -9.51
C ARG A 44 -4.90 16.55 -9.82
N THR A 45 -5.95 15.83 -9.41
CA THR A 45 -7.34 16.27 -9.60
C THR A 45 -7.64 17.60 -8.88
N ALA A 46 -7.10 17.80 -7.68
CA ALA A 46 -7.28 19.06 -6.94
C ALA A 46 -6.60 20.25 -7.64
N THR A 47 -5.39 20.06 -8.17
CA THR A 47 -4.67 21.06 -8.97
C THR A 47 -5.42 21.39 -10.26
N ASP A 48 -5.91 20.36 -10.96
CA ASP A 48 -6.68 20.52 -12.21
C ASP A 48 -8.01 21.23 -11.97
N ALA A 49 -8.69 20.94 -10.86
CA ALA A 49 -9.91 21.63 -10.46
C ALA A 49 -9.66 23.11 -10.16
N LYS A 50 -8.58 23.44 -9.44
CA LYS A 50 -8.20 24.83 -9.15
C LYS A 50 -7.88 25.63 -10.41
N LYS A 51 -7.27 25.00 -11.42
CA LYS A 51 -6.94 25.62 -12.72
C LYS A 51 -8.17 25.94 -13.57
N ARG A 52 -9.28 25.21 -13.41
CA ARG A 52 -10.53 25.42 -14.18
C ARG A 52 -11.43 26.52 -13.62
N VAL A 53 -11.15 26.98 -12.39
CA VAL A 53 -11.94 27.99 -11.68
C VAL A 53 -11.20 29.35 -11.63
N SER A 54 -10.01 29.43 -12.24
CA SER A 54 -9.28 30.68 -12.53
C SER A 54 -9.42 31.03 -14.00
#